data_AF-A0A939VC04-F1
#
_entry.id   AF-A0A939VC04-F1
#
_cell.length_a   1.000
_cell.length_b   1.000
_cell.length_c   1.000
_cell.angle_alpha   90.00
_cell.angle_beta   90.00
_cell.angle_gamma   90.00
#
_symmetry.space_group_name_H-M   'P 1'
#
loop_
_entity.id
_entity.type
_entity.pdbx_description
1 polymer ?
#
loop_
_entity_poly.entity_id
_entity_poly.type
_entity_poly.pdbx_seq_one_letter_code
_entity_poly.pdbx_strand_id
1 'polypeptide(L)'
;MIRKVYLPEGFKASDIPELFAEEHIEFEKIDIVDWPEKYPYKPTVEFALAHTGTHILIDYRVVEKTSRAAAGEDLGKVWEDSCVEFFSSPDGKVYYNLECNCIGKVLLAQGESRHDRKPAPLDVLAKIDRWASLGDKPFAEKKAGPWEVCLIVPAEALNLKSFDGLQLKANFYKCGDLLETPHFLSYAPIDTPEPDFHRPEFFVPIAFE
;
A
#
# COMPACT_ATOMS: atom_id res chain seq x y z
N MET A 1 2.54 2.92 17.50
CA MET A 1 2.81 4.32 17.09
C MET A 1 3.85 4.24 15.99
N ILE A 2 3.67 4.94 14.88
CA ILE A 2 4.60 4.88 13.74
C ILE A 2 5.82 5.71 14.08
N ARG A 3 7.00 5.10 14.02
CA ARG A 3 8.25 5.67 14.51
C ARG A 3 8.77 6.78 13.59
N LYS A 4 9.30 7.85 14.18
CA LYS A 4 10.01 8.89 13.42
C LYS A 4 11.46 8.48 13.17
N VAL A 5 11.89 8.55 11.91
CA VAL A 5 13.26 8.23 11.46
C VAL A 5 13.87 9.42 10.71
N TYR A 6 15.20 9.44 10.62
CA TYR A 6 15.95 10.44 9.88
C TYR A 6 16.57 9.81 8.64
N LEU A 7 16.40 10.46 7.49
CA LEU A 7 16.96 9.98 6.24
C LEU A 7 18.25 10.76 5.90
N PRO A 8 19.33 10.07 5.49
CA PRO A 8 20.48 10.73 4.92
C PRO A 8 20.12 11.42 3.59
N GLU A 9 20.98 12.35 3.15
CA GLU A 9 20.82 12.99 1.85
C GLU A 9 20.86 11.94 0.73
N GLY A 10 19.92 12.02 -0.21
CA GLY A 10 19.86 11.11 -1.36
C GLY A 10 19.23 9.75 -1.08
N PHE A 11 18.75 9.49 0.14
CA PHE A 11 18.06 8.25 0.52
C PHE A 11 16.95 7.88 -0.48
N LYS A 12 16.91 6.61 -0.87
CA LYS A 12 15.99 6.05 -1.85
C LYS A 12 15.06 5.02 -1.25
N ALA A 13 13.94 4.78 -1.93
CA ALA A 13 13.02 3.70 -1.56
C ALA A 13 13.70 2.32 -1.48
N SER A 14 14.74 2.09 -2.29
CA SER A 14 15.57 0.86 -2.24
C SER A 14 16.33 0.66 -0.93
N ASP A 15 16.51 1.73 -0.14
CA ASP A 15 17.30 1.71 1.08
C ASP A 15 16.42 1.46 2.32
N ILE A 16 15.08 1.45 2.15
CA ILE A 16 14.10 1.22 3.23
C ILE A 16 14.34 -0.12 3.95
N PRO A 17 14.58 -1.26 3.29
CA PRO A 17 14.76 -2.53 4.00
C PRO A 17 15.93 -2.52 4.97
N GLU A 18 17.06 -1.90 4.58
CA GLU A 18 18.23 -1.75 5.45
C GLU A 18 17.94 -0.80 6.61
N LEU A 19 17.36 0.38 6.33
CA LEU A 19 16.96 1.33 7.35
C LEU A 19 16.00 0.71 8.38
N PHE A 20 14.99 -0.03 7.93
CA PHE A 20 14.01 -0.65 8.82
C PHE A 20 14.65 -1.73 9.70
N ALA A 21 15.64 -2.46 9.17
CA ALA A 21 16.42 -3.40 9.96
C ALA A 21 17.28 -2.69 11.03
N GLU A 22 17.96 -1.60 10.67
CA GLU A 22 18.79 -0.80 11.59
C GLU A 22 17.97 -0.11 12.68
N GLU A 23 16.81 0.44 12.32
CA GLU A 23 15.89 1.11 13.23
C GLU A 23 14.92 0.15 13.92
N HIS A 24 15.09 -1.16 13.74
CA HIS A 24 14.26 -2.21 14.33
C HIS A 24 12.75 -1.95 14.16
N ILE A 25 12.35 -1.51 12.96
CA ILE A 25 10.94 -1.27 12.63
C ILE A 25 10.22 -2.62 12.54
N GLU A 26 9.15 -2.77 13.32
CA GLU A 26 8.36 -4.00 13.36
C GLU A 26 7.45 -4.12 12.14
N PHE A 27 7.31 -5.35 11.65
CA PHE A 27 6.39 -5.71 10.58
C PHE A 27 5.07 -6.23 11.14
N GLU A 28 3.99 -5.76 10.56
CA GLU A 28 2.61 -6.19 10.81
C GLU A 28 2.14 -7.09 9.66
N LYS A 29 1.17 -7.95 9.92
CA LYS A 29 0.66 -8.91 8.91
C LYS A 29 -0.62 -8.43 8.26
N ILE A 30 -0.75 -8.60 6.94
CA ILE A 30 -2.03 -8.48 6.22
C ILE A 30 -2.54 -9.90 6.02
N ASP A 31 -3.32 -10.39 6.99
CA ASP A 31 -3.59 -11.82 7.10
C ASP A 31 -5.04 -12.17 7.45
N ILE A 32 -5.93 -11.18 7.47
CA ILE A 32 -7.36 -11.40 7.60
C ILE A 32 -7.93 -11.75 6.23
N VAL A 33 -8.59 -12.91 6.14
CA VAL A 33 -9.35 -13.32 4.95
C VAL A 33 -10.81 -13.02 5.24
N ASP A 34 -11.29 -11.85 4.83
CA ASP A 34 -12.63 -11.37 5.16
C ASP A 34 -13.74 -12.19 4.48
N TRP A 35 -13.46 -12.78 3.31
CA TRP A 35 -14.41 -13.54 2.50
C TRP A 35 -13.93 -14.97 2.20
N PRO A 36 -13.72 -15.83 3.23
CA PRO A 36 -13.02 -17.10 3.09
C PRO A 36 -13.79 -18.14 2.28
N GLU A 37 -15.12 -18.08 2.25
CA GLU A 37 -15.95 -19.02 1.48
C GLU A 37 -15.75 -18.90 -0.03
N LYS A 38 -15.45 -17.68 -0.52
CA LYS A 38 -15.28 -17.39 -1.95
C LYS A 38 -13.81 -17.20 -2.34
N TYR A 39 -13.00 -16.66 -1.43
CA TYR A 39 -11.59 -16.34 -1.65
C TYR A 39 -10.72 -16.88 -0.50
N PRO A 40 -10.60 -18.21 -0.33
CA PRO A 40 -9.88 -18.82 0.81
C PRO A 40 -8.36 -18.69 0.73
N TYR A 41 -7.81 -18.23 -0.40
CA TYR A 41 -6.36 -18.17 -0.58
C TYR A 41 -5.75 -17.05 0.27
N LYS A 42 -4.83 -17.43 1.17
CA LYS A 42 -4.11 -16.54 2.09
C LYS A 42 -2.61 -16.56 1.75
N PRO A 43 -2.09 -15.68 0.86
CA PRO A 43 -0.64 -15.49 0.72
C PRO A 43 -0.04 -14.95 2.03
N THR A 44 1.27 -15.10 2.20
CA THR A 44 1.98 -14.46 3.31
C THR A 44 2.27 -13.02 2.92
N VAL A 45 1.76 -12.07 3.70
CA VAL A 45 1.94 -10.64 3.45
C VAL A 45 2.25 -9.93 4.76
N GLU A 46 3.27 -9.10 4.74
CA GLU A 46 3.63 -8.23 5.84
C GLU A 46 3.95 -6.82 5.34
N PHE A 47 3.77 -5.85 6.21
CA PHE A 47 4.11 -4.46 5.94
C PHE A 47 4.72 -3.79 7.17
N ALA A 48 5.54 -2.78 6.94
CA ALA A 48 6.10 -1.94 8.00
C ALA A 48 6.01 -0.47 7.61
N LEU A 49 5.99 0.40 8.62
CA LEU A 49 5.85 1.84 8.45
C LEU A 49 6.84 2.61 9.33
N ALA A 50 7.37 3.69 8.76
CA ALA A 50 8.05 4.76 9.50
C ALA A 50 7.68 6.12 8.90
N HIS A 51 8.05 7.22 9.55
CA HIS A 51 7.88 8.55 8.96
C HIS A 51 9.06 9.47 9.25
N THR A 52 9.24 10.51 8.43
CA THR A 52 10.24 11.57 8.67
C THR A 52 9.60 12.86 9.16
N GLY A 53 8.27 12.85 9.34
CA GLY A 53 7.43 14.03 9.43
C GLY A 53 6.97 14.49 8.04
N THR A 54 7.87 14.66 7.08
CA THR A 54 7.49 15.11 5.72
C THR A 54 7.11 13.97 4.78
N HIS A 55 7.48 12.73 5.09
CA HIS A 55 7.19 11.54 4.30
C HIS A 55 6.76 10.39 5.19
N ILE A 56 5.92 9.50 4.66
CA ILE A 56 5.70 8.16 5.20
C ILE A 56 6.50 7.16 4.34
N LEU A 57 7.18 6.24 5.03
CA LEU A 57 7.96 5.16 4.45
C LEU A 57 7.16 3.88 4.62
N ILE A 58 7.03 3.11 3.55
CA ILE A 58 6.27 1.86 3.55
C ILE A 58 7.13 0.77 2.94
N ASP A 59 7.20 -0.38 3.59
CA ASP A 59 7.80 -1.61 3.08
C ASP A 59 6.72 -2.69 3.09
N TYR A 60 6.46 -3.33 1.94
CA TYR A 60 5.60 -4.50 1.81
C TYR A 60 6.40 -5.70 1.33
N ARG A 61 6.21 -6.85 1.98
CA ARG A 61 6.79 -8.14 1.58
C ARG A 61 5.70 -9.18 1.35
N VAL A 62 5.79 -9.88 0.22
CA VAL A 62 4.75 -10.79 -0.25
C VAL A 62 5.35 -12.11 -0.70
N VAL A 63 4.75 -13.20 -0.24
CA VAL A 63 4.95 -14.55 -0.76
C VAL A 63 3.62 -15.09 -1.24
N GLU A 64 3.44 -15.15 -2.56
CA GLU A 64 2.26 -15.68 -3.23
C GLU A 64 2.62 -16.73 -4.30
N LYS A 65 1.63 -17.49 -4.78
CA LYS A 65 1.83 -18.60 -5.73
C LYS A 65 2.33 -18.11 -7.10
N THR A 66 1.70 -17.06 -7.60
CA THR A 66 1.94 -16.43 -8.90
C THR A 66 1.81 -14.93 -8.73
N SER A 67 2.51 -14.18 -9.59
CA SER A 67 2.39 -12.74 -9.64
C SER A 67 2.12 -12.26 -11.05
N ARG A 68 1.38 -11.16 -11.15
CA ARG A 68 1.00 -10.50 -12.41
C ARG A 68 1.30 -9.00 -12.31
N ALA A 69 1.74 -8.41 -13.42
CA ALA A 69 1.98 -6.97 -13.55
C ALA A 69 1.68 -6.50 -14.99
N ALA A 70 0.42 -6.45 -15.39
CA ALA A 70 0.01 -5.97 -16.71
C ALA A 70 -0.13 -4.45 -16.79
N ALA A 71 -0.49 -3.78 -15.69
CA ALA A 71 -0.56 -2.32 -15.62
C ALA A 71 0.85 -1.74 -15.54
N GLY A 72 1.32 -1.18 -16.66
CA GLY A 72 2.67 -0.61 -16.81
C GLY A 72 2.80 0.89 -16.54
N GLU A 73 1.68 1.56 -16.27
CA GLU A 73 1.59 3.01 -16.09
C GLU A 73 0.92 3.33 -14.76
N ASP A 74 1.30 4.46 -14.17
CA ASP A 74 0.62 5.02 -12.99
C ASP A 74 -0.84 5.36 -13.33
N LEU A 75 -1.72 5.28 -12.33
CA LEU A 75 -3.18 5.36 -12.45
C LEU A 75 -3.80 4.22 -13.30
N GLY A 76 -3.01 3.23 -13.69
CA GLY A 76 -3.49 2.02 -14.32
C GLY A 76 -4.33 1.16 -13.37
N LYS A 77 -4.87 0.07 -13.91
CA LYS A 77 -5.67 -0.90 -13.15
C LYS A 77 -4.81 -1.82 -12.30
N VAL A 78 -4.11 -1.25 -11.32
CA VAL A 78 -3.12 -1.97 -10.51
C VAL A 78 -3.76 -3.03 -9.61
N TRP A 79 -5.01 -2.88 -9.20
CA TRP A 79 -5.77 -3.89 -8.44
C TRP A 79 -6.03 -5.20 -9.23
N GLU A 80 -5.96 -5.17 -10.58
CA GLU A 80 -6.03 -6.38 -11.41
C GLU A 80 -4.72 -7.20 -11.37
N ASP A 81 -3.63 -6.59 -10.89
CA ASP A 81 -2.29 -7.17 -10.75
C ASP A 81 -2.02 -7.66 -9.31
N SER A 82 -0.86 -8.26 -9.07
CA SER A 82 -0.38 -8.49 -7.71
C SER A 82 -0.18 -7.16 -6.99
N CYS A 83 -1.13 -6.79 -6.13
CA CYS A 83 -1.23 -5.43 -5.60
C CYS A 83 -1.33 -5.38 -4.08
N VAL A 84 -0.60 -4.44 -3.48
CA VAL A 84 -0.69 -4.04 -2.08
C VAL A 84 -1.22 -2.62 -1.98
N GLU A 85 -1.97 -2.32 -0.93
CA GLU A 85 -2.69 -1.06 -0.83
C GLU A 85 -2.60 -0.45 0.57
N PHE A 86 -2.49 0.87 0.64
CA PHE A 86 -2.58 1.69 1.85
C PHE A 86 -3.74 2.67 1.71
N PHE A 87 -4.79 2.50 2.52
CA PHE A 87 -5.93 3.41 2.55
C PHE A 87 -5.86 4.23 3.83
N SER A 88 -6.05 5.55 3.73
CA SER A 88 -5.95 6.45 4.88
C SER A 88 -6.95 7.60 4.85
N SER A 89 -7.50 7.96 6.00
CA SER A 89 -8.39 9.11 6.22
C SER A 89 -7.86 9.96 7.37
N PRO A 90 -7.19 11.09 7.06
CA PRO A 90 -6.67 11.99 8.09
C PRO A 90 -7.74 12.79 8.85
N ASP A 91 -8.87 13.11 8.22
CA ASP A 91 -9.91 13.98 8.78
C ASP A 91 -11.28 13.28 8.99
N GLY A 92 -11.38 12.01 8.62
CA GLY A 92 -12.61 11.22 8.70
C GLY A 92 -13.69 11.59 7.70
N LYS A 93 -13.42 12.51 6.76
CA LYS A 93 -14.35 12.94 5.70
C LYS A 93 -13.88 12.46 4.33
N VAL A 94 -12.63 12.77 4.00
CA VAL A 94 -11.98 12.31 2.78
C VAL A 94 -11.01 11.20 3.14
N TYR A 95 -10.88 10.22 2.25
CA TYR A 95 -9.84 9.22 2.35
C TYR A 95 -9.10 9.05 1.03
N TYR A 96 -7.91 8.50 1.14
CA TYR A 96 -6.98 8.24 0.05
C TYR A 96 -6.85 6.73 -0.13
N ASN A 97 -6.79 6.27 -1.38
CA ASN A 97 -6.36 4.91 -1.73
C ASN A 97 -5.03 5.02 -2.45
N LEU A 98 -3.95 4.54 -1.83
CA LEU A 98 -2.66 4.32 -2.50
C LEU A 98 -2.54 2.83 -2.79
N GLU A 99 -2.73 2.45 -4.03
CA GLU A 99 -2.59 1.08 -4.50
C GLU A 99 -1.28 0.97 -5.29
N CYS A 100 -0.54 -0.11 -5.10
CA CYS A 100 0.72 -0.35 -5.79
C CYS A 100 0.83 -1.80 -6.25
N ASN A 101 1.06 -2.02 -7.55
CA ASN A 101 1.37 -3.37 -8.03
C ASN A 101 2.83 -3.76 -7.73
N CYS A 102 3.15 -5.03 -7.93
CA CYS A 102 4.46 -5.62 -7.62
C CYS A 102 5.64 -5.11 -8.48
N ILE A 103 5.40 -4.18 -9.41
CA ILE A 103 6.43 -3.48 -10.20
C ILE A 103 6.48 -1.97 -9.92
N GLY A 104 5.84 -1.51 -8.85
CA GLY A 104 5.90 -0.12 -8.40
C GLY A 104 4.99 0.86 -9.15
N LYS A 105 4.03 0.40 -9.96
CA LYS A 105 3.03 1.31 -10.55
C LYS A 105 1.96 1.60 -9.53
N VAL A 106 1.61 2.87 -9.40
CA VAL A 106 0.73 3.35 -8.34
C VAL A 106 -0.56 3.94 -8.88
N LEU A 107 -1.66 3.68 -8.18
CA LEU A 107 -2.90 4.42 -8.27
C LEU A 107 -3.09 5.15 -6.96
N LEU A 108 -3.13 6.49 -7.00
CA LEU A 108 -3.49 7.31 -5.85
C LEU A 108 -4.73 8.14 -6.19
N ALA A 109 -5.79 8.01 -5.41
CA ALA A 109 -6.96 8.86 -5.54
C ALA A 109 -7.57 9.23 -4.19
N GLN A 110 -8.39 10.28 -4.17
CA GLN A 110 -9.09 10.74 -2.97
C GLN A 110 -10.59 10.90 -3.22
N GLY A 111 -11.39 10.77 -2.17
CA GLY A 111 -12.83 11.01 -2.23
C GLY A 111 -13.52 10.73 -0.90
N GLU A 112 -14.80 11.05 -0.83
CA GLU A 112 -15.66 10.73 0.32
C GLU A 112 -16.28 9.32 0.22
N SER A 113 -16.28 8.73 -0.98
CA SER A 113 -16.85 7.41 -1.23
C SER A 113 -16.04 6.63 -2.29
N ARG A 114 -16.46 5.41 -2.61
CA ARG A 114 -15.89 4.62 -3.71
C ARG A 114 -16.15 5.22 -5.10
N HIS A 115 -17.17 6.07 -5.24
CA HIS A 115 -17.57 6.69 -6.50
C HIS A 115 -16.95 8.09 -6.64
N ASP A 116 -16.75 8.51 -7.89
CA ASP A 116 -16.26 9.85 -8.25
C ASP A 116 -14.94 10.25 -7.58
N ARG A 117 -14.05 9.27 -7.37
CA ARG A 117 -12.73 9.51 -6.80
C ARG A 117 -11.89 10.37 -7.72
N LYS A 118 -11.19 11.34 -7.15
CA LYS A 118 -10.28 12.24 -7.85
C LYS A 118 -8.87 11.66 -7.83
N PRO A 119 -8.29 11.26 -8.98
CA PRO A 119 -6.91 10.80 -9.04
C PRO A 119 -5.94 11.92 -8.67
N ALA A 120 -4.81 11.55 -8.08
CA ALA A 120 -3.71 12.46 -7.85
C ALA A 120 -3.10 12.90 -9.19
N PRO A 121 -2.68 14.17 -9.31
CA PRO A 121 -1.92 14.64 -10.46
C PRO A 121 -0.63 13.82 -10.70
N LEU A 122 -0.24 13.63 -11.96
CA LEU A 122 0.96 12.84 -12.30
C LEU A 122 2.26 13.41 -11.72
N ASP A 123 2.36 14.73 -11.56
CA ASP A 123 3.51 15.39 -10.93
C ASP A 123 3.57 15.14 -9.41
N VAL A 124 2.44 14.84 -8.77
CA VAL A 124 2.40 14.35 -7.39
C VAL A 124 2.86 12.89 -7.32
N LEU A 125 2.39 12.04 -8.25
CA LEU A 125 2.82 10.63 -8.31
C LEU A 125 4.32 10.49 -8.58
N ALA A 126 4.87 11.35 -9.43
CA ALA A 126 6.29 11.38 -9.75
C ALA A 126 7.19 11.69 -8.54
N LYS A 127 6.64 12.26 -7.46
CA LYS A 127 7.37 12.52 -6.21
C LYS A 127 7.35 11.34 -5.23
N ILE A 128 6.54 10.32 -5.49
CA ILE A 128 6.59 9.07 -4.73
C ILE A 128 7.81 8.31 -5.23
N ASP A 129 8.84 8.20 -4.38
CA ASP A 129 9.99 7.36 -4.68
C ASP A 129 9.64 5.90 -4.41
N ARG A 130 10.08 5.03 -5.32
CA ARG A 130 9.55 3.67 -5.44
C ARG A 130 10.65 2.70 -5.80
N TRP A 131 10.65 1.57 -5.11
CA TRP A 131 11.48 0.43 -5.46
C TRP A 131 10.65 -0.84 -5.43
N ALA A 132 10.88 -1.72 -6.40
CA ALA A 132 10.20 -3.00 -6.51
C ALA A 132 11.22 -4.08 -6.88
N SER A 133 11.24 -5.18 -6.14
CA SER A 133 12.23 -6.24 -6.34
C SER A 133 12.04 -7.02 -7.65
N LEU A 134 10.84 -6.97 -8.25
CA LEU A 134 10.54 -7.55 -9.56
C LEU A 134 10.85 -6.62 -10.75
N GLY A 135 11.42 -5.43 -10.49
CA GLY A 135 11.71 -4.41 -11.50
C GLY A 135 10.49 -3.57 -11.87
N ASP A 136 10.59 -2.81 -12.97
CA ASP A 136 9.61 -1.80 -13.39
C ASP A 136 8.86 -2.15 -14.69
N LYS A 137 9.09 -3.34 -15.24
CA LYS A 137 8.57 -3.76 -16.55
C LYS A 137 7.33 -4.65 -16.41
N PRO A 138 6.28 -4.40 -17.20
CA PRO A 138 5.10 -5.25 -17.22
C PRO A 138 5.41 -6.70 -17.59
N PHE A 139 4.66 -7.63 -17.00
CA PHE A 139 4.69 -9.05 -17.34
C PHE A 139 3.33 -9.73 -17.16
N ALA A 140 3.07 -10.73 -18.00
CA ALA A 140 1.97 -11.67 -17.80
C ALA A 140 2.21 -12.54 -16.56
N GLU A 141 1.13 -13.07 -16.00
CA GLU A 141 1.18 -13.87 -14.78
C GLU A 141 2.21 -15.02 -14.87
N LYS A 142 3.05 -15.14 -13.83
CA LYS A 142 4.10 -16.15 -13.74
C LYS A 142 4.44 -16.47 -12.29
N LYS A 143 5.19 -17.55 -12.05
CA LYS A 143 5.85 -17.79 -10.76
C LYS A 143 7.05 -16.85 -10.63
N ALA A 144 6.83 -15.68 -10.03
CA ALA A 144 7.87 -14.66 -9.84
C ALA A 144 8.72 -14.87 -8.58
N GLY A 145 8.24 -15.67 -7.62
CA GLY A 145 8.86 -15.82 -6.31
C GLY A 145 8.38 -14.75 -5.31
N PRO A 146 8.97 -14.70 -4.11
CA PRO A 146 8.73 -13.62 -3.16
C PRO A 146 9.08 -12.26 -3.78
N TRP A 147 8.32 -11.24 -3.43
CA TRP A 147 8.56 -9.88 -3.88
C TRP A 147 8.35 -8.86 -2.78
N GLU A 148 8.93 -7.68 -3.00
CA GLU A 148 8.97 -6.58 -2.06
C GLU A 148 8.78 -5.26 -2.82
N VAL A 149 8.02 -4.35 -2.23
CA VAL A 149 7.84 -2.99 -2.75
C VAL A 149 7.99 -1.99 -1.62
N CYS A 150 8.84 -1.00 -1.86
CA CYS A 150 9.13 0.08 -0.92
C CYS A 150 8.67 1.42 -1.51
N LEU A 151 8.02 2.25 -0.69
CA LEU A 151 7.47 3.54 -1.08
C LEU A 151 7.92 4.63 -0.11
N ILE A 152 8.37 5.76 -0.64
CA ILE A 152 8.55 7.02 0.11
C ILE A 152 7.49 7.99 -0.40
N VAL A 153 6.43 8.17 0.39
CA VAL A 153 5.26 8.97 0.01
C VAL A 153 5.33 10.32 0.73
N PRO A 154 5.43 11.45 0.00
CA PRO A 154 5.44 12.77 0.63
C PRO A 154 4.07 13.10 1.22
N ALA A 155 4.04 13.81 2.35
CA ALA A 155 2.82 14.22 3.04
C ALA A 155 1.85 14.98 2.11
N GLU A 156 2.38 15.81 1.20
CA GLU A 156 1.58 16.56 0.23
C GLU A 156 0.80 15.67 -0.75
N ALA A 157 1.24 14.42 -1.00
CA ALA A 157 0.49 13.49 -1.84
C ALA A 157 -0.86 13.10 -1.21
N LEU A 158 -0.94 13.16 0.13
CA LEU A 158 -2.15 12.94 0.92
C LEU A 158 -2.77 14.28 1.39
N ASN A 159 -2.38 15.40 0.78
CA ASN A 159 -2.80 16.75 1.15
C ASN A 159 -2.52 17.10 2.63
N LEU A 160 -1.44 16.54 3.18
CA LEU A 160 -0.97 16.77 4.55
C LEU A 160 0.22 17.72 4.55
N LYS A 161 0.37 18.45 5.67
CA LYS A 161 1.56 19.28 5.91
C LYS A 161 2.72 18.47 6.52
N SER A 162 2.40 17.58 7.44
CA SER A 162 3.35 16.70 8.14
C SER A 162 2.59 15.52 8.75
N PHE A 163 3.30 14.42 8.97
CA PHE A 163 2.92 13.27 9.77
C PHE A 163 3.25 13.45 11.26
N ASP A 164 4.03 14.47 11.64
CA ASP A 164 4.43 14.69 13.04
C ASP A 164 3.21 14.79 13.98
N GLY A 165 3.13 13.88 14.95
CA GLY A 165 2.04 13.79 15.93
C GLY A 165 0.66 13.55 15.30
N LEU A 166 0.58 13.17 14.02
CA LEU A 166 -0.68 12.98 13.31
C LEU A 166 -1.40 11.74 13.84
N GLN A 167 -2.72 11.84 13.93
CA GLN A 167 -3.60 10.69 14.11
C GLN A 167 -4.53 10.63 12.91
N LEU A 168 -4.57 9.48 12.25
CA LEU A 168 -5.47 9.21 11.13
C LEU A 168 -6.09 7.83 11.29
N LYS A 169 -7.09 7.51 10.48
CA LYS A 169 -7.58 6.14 10.35
C LYS A 169 -7.06 5.51 9.08
N ALA A 170 -6.63 4.26 9.10
CA ALA A 170 -6.15 3.57 7.92
C ALA A 170 -6.48 2.08 7.91
N ASN A 171 -6.24 1.44 6.77
CA ASN A 171 -6.19 0.00 6.61
C ASN A 171 -5.21 -0.36 5.46
N PHE A 172 -4.81 -1.62 5.40
CA PHE A 172 -3.81 -2.14 4.46
C PHE A 172 -4.34 -3.41 3.81
N TYR A 173 -4.09 -3.58 2.52
CA TYR A 173 -4.70 -4.66 1.75
C TYR A 173 -3.71 -5.40 0.85
N LYS A 174 -4.08 -6.63 0.49
CA LYS A 174 -3.49 -7.41 -0.60
C LYS A 174 -4.61 -7.90 -1.51
N CYS A 175 -4.45 -7.69 -2.82
CA CYS A 175 -5.36 -8.20 -3.83
C CYS A 175 -4.66 -8.64 -5.13
N GLY A 176 -5.48 -9.10 -6.07
CA GLY A 176 -5.11 -9.32 -7.47
C GLY A 176 -6.25 -9.96 -8.24
N ASP A 177 -7.16 -9.13 -8.75
CA ASP A 177 -8.45 -9.56 -9.29
C ASP A 177 -8.33 -10.49 -10.50
N LEU A 178 -7.29 -10.30 -11.32
CA LEU A 178 -7.06 -11.06 -12.55
C LEU A 178 -5.89 -12.07 -12.44
N LEU A 179 -5.46 -12.40 -11.22
CA LEU A 179 -4.61 -13.58 -10.99
C LEU A 179 -5.41 -14.86 -11.21
N GLU A 180 -4.72 -15.97 -11.50
CA GLU A 180 -5.32 -17.31 -11.57
C GLU A 180 -6.05 -17.67 -10.27
N THR A 181 -5.52 -17.22 -9.12
CA THR A 181 -6.17 -17.34 -7.81
C THR A 181 -6.41 -15.94 -7.21
N PRO A 182 -7.55 -15.29 -7.54
CA PRO A 182 -7.93 -14.02 -6.93
C PRO A 182 -8.08 -14.17 -5.41
N HIS A 183 -7.69 -13.13 -4.68
CA HIS A 183 -7.71 -13.11 -3.23
C HIS A 183 -7.82 -11.68 -2.71
N PHE A 184 -8.34 -11.53 -1.50
CA PHE A 184 -8.59 -10.24 -0.87
C PHE A 184 -8.30 -10.37 0.62
N LEU A 185 -7.23 -9.72 1.09
CA LEU A 185 -6.83 -9.74 2.49
C LEU A 185 -6.75 -8.32 3.03
N SER A 186 -7.04 -8.18 4.32
CA SER A 186 -6.93 -6.93 5.07
C SER A 186 -6.06 -7.07 6.31
N TYR A 187 -5.52 -5.94 6.77
CA TYR A 187 -4.88 -5.82 8.07
C TYR A 187 -5.94 -5.72 9.19
N ALA A 188 -6.92 -4.84 9.02
CA ALA A 188 -8.07 -4.70 9.91
C ALA A 188 -9.34 -5.24 9.24
N PRO A 189 -10.18 -6.00 9.97
CA PRO A 189 -11.26 -6.79 9.37
C PRO A 189 -12.35 -5.92 8.75
N ILE A 190 -12.95 -6.42 7.68
CA ILE A 190 -14.05 -5.78 6.95
C ILE A 190 -15.25 -6.72 6.97
N ASP A 191 -16.39 -6.23 7.45
CA ASP A 191 -17.64 -6.99 7.48
C ASP A 191 -18.60 -6.48 6.39
N THR A 192 -18.42 -6.99 5.17
CA THR A 192 -19.33 -6.72 4.05
C THR A 192 -19.64 -8.02 3.29
N PRO A 193 -20.77 -8.11 2.55
CA PRO A 193 -21.15 -9.36 1.88
C PRO A 193 -20.19 -9.84 0.78
N GLU A 194 -19.46 -8.93 0.15
CA GLU A 194 -18.55 -9.18 -0.98
C GLU A 194 -17.31 -8.27 -0.84
N PRO A 195 -16.17 -8.61 -1.47
CA PRO A 195 -14.96 -7.77 -1.42
C PRO A 195 -15.21 -6.30 -1.72
N ASP A 196 -15.02 -5.46 -0.70
CA ASP A 196 -15.11 -4.00 -0.79
C ASP A 196 -14.16 -3.35 0.22
N PHE A 197 -13.00 -2.86 -0.26
CA PHE A 197 -12.01 -2.16 0.55
C PHE A 197 -12.30 -0.68 0.78
N HIS A 198 -13.25 -0.11 0.02
CA HIS A 198 -13.62 1.31 0.09
C HIS A 198 -14.60 1.60 1.24
N ARG A 199 -14.24 1.14 2.45
CA ARG A 199 -15.10 1.15 3.64
C ARG A 199 -14.40 1.85 4.82
N PRO A 200 -14.35 3.20 4.82
CA PRO A 200 -13.63 3.96 5.85
C PRO A 200 -14.16 3.73 7.28
N GLU A 201 -15.37 3.20 7.45
CA GLU A 201 -15.90 2.78 8.74
C GLU A 201 -15.12 1.63 9.40
N PHE A 202 -14.40 0.81 8.61
CA PHE A 202 -13.54 -0.28 9.12
C PHE A 202 -12.06 0.13 9.29
N PHE A 203 -11.70 1.38 8.97
CA PHE A 203 -10.33 1.83 9.17
C PHE A 203 -10.02 1.97 10.67
N VAL A 204 -8.82 1.57 11.06
CA VAL A 204 -8.34 1.59 12.45
C VAL A 204 -7.45 2.81 12.71
N PRO A 205 -7.41 3.33 13.95
CA PRO A 205 -6.54 4.45 14.30
C PRO A 205 -5.06 4.11 14.13
N ILE A 206 -4.33 4.97 13.43
CA ILE A 206 -2.86 4.97 13.33
C ILE A 206 -2.36 6.30 13.88
N ALA A 207 -1.41 6.22 14.81
CA ALA A 207 -0.78 7.38 15.43
C ALA A 207 0.70 7.43 15.07
N PHE A 208 1.17 8.61 14.67
CA PHE A 208 2.56 8.93 14.34
C PHE A 208 3.23 9.66 15.51
N GLU A 209 4.55 9.47 15.68
CA GLU A 209 5.36 10.19 16.67
C GLU A 209 5.46 11.70 16.40
#